data_AF-A0A257UR45-F1
#
_entry.id   AF-A0A257UR45-F1
#
_cell.length_a   1.000
_cell.length_b   1.000
_cell.length_c   1.000
_cell.angle_alpha   90.00
_cell.angle_beta   90.00
_cell.angle_gamma   90.00
#
_symmetry.space_group_name_H-M   'P 1'
#
loop_
_entity.id
_entity.type
_entity.pdbx_description
1 polymer ?
#
loop_
_entity_poly.entity_id
_entity_poly.type
_entity_poly.pdbx_seq_one_letter_code
_entity_poly.pdbx_strand_id
1 'polypeptide(L)'
;MMKRPTPLLALVQSYFQVHLRRVRGVSEHTIRAYRDGLRLFFLFAAQKLGRSVAELSLDDLRTDLVLAFLDHLESARANSPVTRN
;
A
#
# COMPACT_ATOMS: atom_id res chain seq x y z
N MET A 1 13.34 -3.79 -25.39
CA MET A 1 11.87 -3.76 -25.17
C MET A 1 11.61 -3.00 -23.87
N MET A 2 11.15 -1.75 -23.93
CA MET A 2 10.82 -0.99 -22.73
C MET A 2 9.58 -1.60 -22.07
N LYS A 3 9.74 -2.20 -20.88
CA LYS A 3 8.60 -2.62 -20.06
C LYS A 3 7.81 -1.35 -19.75
N ARG A 4 6.55 -1.24 -20.20
CA ARG A 4 5.66 -0.20 -19.69
C ARG A 4 5.59 -0.41 -18.17
N PRO A 5 5.87 0.60 -17.34
CA PRO A 5 5.72 0.46 -15.90
C PRO A 5 4.28 0.00 -15.65
N THR A 6 4.14 -1.13 -14.96
CA THR A 6 2.81 -1.62 -14.62
C THR A 6 2.23 -0.65 -13.60
N PRO A 7 1.11 0.03 -13.90
CA PRO A 7 0.59 1.03 -12.98
C PRO A 7 0.23 0.35 -11.66
N LEU A 8 0.85 0.80 -10.57
CA LEU A 8 0.69 0.21 -9.24
C LEU A 8 -0.79 0.10 -8.86
N LEU A 9 -1.56 1.14 -9.17
CA LEU A 9 -2.99 1.21 -8.86
C LEU A 9 -3.80 0.12 -9.58
N ALA A 10 -3.43 -0.26 -10.80
CA ALA A 10 -4.11 -1.34 -11.53
C ALA A 10 -3.86 -2.71 -10.86
N LEU A 11 -2.64 -2.93 -10.36
CA LEU A 11 -2.31 -4.15 -9.62
C LEU A 11 -3.03 -4.22 -8.28
N VAL A 12 -3.08 -3.10 -7.55
CA VAL A 12 -3.80 -3.01 -6.28
C VAL A 12 -5.30 -3.26 -6.49
N GLN A 13 -5.89 -2.67 -7.53
CA GLN A 13 -7.28 -2.93 -7.89
C GLN A 13 -7.52 -4.42 -8.16
N SER A 14 -6.66 -5.07 -8.95
CA SER A 14 -6.75 -6.50 -9.24
C SER A 14 -6.59 -7.36 -7.97
N TYR A 15 -5.67 -6.99 -7.09
CA TYR A 15 -5.48 -7.65 -5.79
C TYR A 15 -6.76 -7.62 -4.94
N PHE A 16 -7.46 -6.49 -4.86
CA PHE A 16 -8.72 -6.40 -4.14
C PHE A 16 -9.86 -7.15 -4.84
N GLN A 17 -10.03 -6.96 -6.15
CA GLN A 17 -11.18 -7.47 -6.90
C GLN A 17 -11.11 -8.96 -7.18
N VAL A 18 -9.91 -9.47 -7.43
CA VAL A 18 -9.67 -10.86 -7.83
C VAL A 18 -9.10 -11.64 -6.66
N HIS A 19 -7.94 -11.24 -6.14
CA HIS A 19 -7.23 -12.07 -5.18
C HIS A 19 -7.94 -12.14 -3.82
N LEU A 20 -8.16 -11.00 -3.16
CA LEU A 20 -8.78 -10.98 -1.84
C LEU A 20 -10.24 -11.45 -1.88
N ARG A 21 -11.03 -10.94 -2.83
CA ARG A 21 -12.46 -11.26 -2.93
C ARG A 21 -12.72 -12.68 -3.44
N ARG A 22 -12.07 -13.10 -4.54
CA ARG A 22 -12.42 -14.36 -5.22
C ARG A 22 -11.52 -15.52 -4.84
N VAL A 23 -10.21 -15.29 -4.73
CA VAL A 23 -9.25 -16.38 -4.44
C VAL A 23 -9.17 -16.67 -2.94
N ARG A 24 -9.08 -15.65 -2.10
CA ARG A 24 -8.94 -15.80 -0.65
C ARG A 24 -10.28 -15.81 0.09
N GLY A 25 -11.36 -15.31 -0.52
CA GLY A 25 -12.69 -15.26 0.08
C GLY A 25 -12.73 -14.51 1.41
N VAL A 26 -11.88 -13.51 1.62
CA VAL A 26 -11.82 -12.78 2.90
C VAL A 26 -13.05 -11.88 3.09
N SER A 27 -13.41 -11.62 4.35
CA SER A 27 -14.58 -10.80 4.68
C SER A 27 -14.48 -9.37 4.15
N GLU A 28 -15.62 -8.70 3.95
CA GLU A 28 -15.67 -7.27 3.61
C GLU A 28 -14.95 -6.39 4.64
N HIS A 29 -14.99 -6.78 5.92
CA HIS A 29 -14.25 -6.08 6.96
C HIS A 29 -12.75 -6.17 6.74
N THR A 30 -12.24 -7.38 6.45
CA THR A 30 -10.83 -7.61 6.11
C THR A 30 -10.43 -6.81 4.86
N ILE A 31 -11.25 -6.81 3.82
CA ILE A 31 -11.01 -6.03 2.60
C ILE A 31 -10.89 -4.53 2.91
N ARG A 32 -11.80 -3.99 3.74
CA ARG A 32 -11.76 -2.58 4.16
C ARG A 32 -10.49 -2.27 4.95
N ALA A 33 -10.12 -3.11 5.91
CA ALA A 33 -8.90 -2.92 6.70
C ALA A 33 -7.63 -2.88 5.81
N TYR A 34 -7.52 -3.82 4.85
CA TYR A 34 -6.41 -3.84 3.91
C TYR A 34 -6.39 -2.61 2.99
N ARG A 35 -7.56 -2.16 2.52
CA ARG A 35 -7.67 -0.95 1.69
C ARG A 35 -7.22 0.28 2.46
N ASP A 36 -7.63 0.40 3.71
CA ASP A 36 -7.31 1.56 4.52
C ASP A 36 -5.80 1.59 4.87
N GLY A 37 -5.20 0.42 5.13
CA GLY A 37 -3.75 0.28 5.30
C GLY A 37 -2.95 0.68 4.05
N LEU A 38 -3.30 0.14 2.89
CA LEU A 38 -2.64 0.51 1.62
C LEU A 38 -2.85 1.98 1.26
N ARG A 39 -4.03 2.55 1.55
CA ARG A 39 -4.29 3.99 1.37
C ARG A 39 -3.33 4.84 2.18
N LEU A 40 -3.13 4.51 3.47
CA LEU A 40 -2.19 5.23 4.33
C LEU A 40 -0.76 5.14 3.79
N PHE A 41 -0.34 3.94 3.37
CA PHE A 41 0.98 3.74 2.79
C PHE A 41 1.20 4.56 1.51
N PHE A 42 0.24 4.57 0.59
CA PHE A 42 0.37 5.33 -0.66
C PHE A 42 0.37 6.84 -0.45
N LEU A 43 -0.42 7.35 0.50
CA LEU A 43 -0.39 8.77 0.86
C LEU A 43 0.98 9.16 1.45
N PHE A 44 1.52 8.33 2.32
CA PHE A 44 2.88 8.52 2.85
C PHE A 44 3.93 8.48 1.74
N ALA A 45 3.88 7.47 0.86
CA ALA A 45 4.82 7.32 -0.25
C ALA A 45 4.80 8.53 -1.19
N ALA A 46 3.61 8.97 -1.59
CA ALA A 46 3.40 10.16 -2.41
C ALA A 46 4.02 11.41 -1.77
N GLN A 47 3.77 11.63 -0.47
CA GLN A 47 4.35 12.74 0.27
C GLN A 47 5.88 12.65 0.35
N LYS A 48 6.43 11.46 0.66
CA LYS A 48 7.87 11.24 0.82
C LYS A 48 8.64 11.40 -0.49
N LEU A 49 8.04 11.01 -1.62
CA LEU A 49 8.64 11.09 -2.95
C LEU A 49 8.35 12.40 -3.68
N GLY A 50 7.46 13.24 -3.14
CA GLY A 50 7.07 14.52 -3.75
C GLY A 50 6.26 14.35 -5.05
N ARG A 51 5.43 13.30 -5.13
CA ARG A 51 4.64 12.95 -6.33
C ARG A 51 3.18 12.68 -5.96
N SER A 52 2.29 12.60 -6.95
CA SER A 52 0.92 12.15 -6.71
C SER A 52 0.85 10.62 -6.54
N VAL A 53 -0.18 10.14 -5.84
CA VAL A 53 -0.44 8.69 -5.70
C VAL A 53 -0.61 7.99 -7.06
N ALA A 54 -1.11 8.71 -8.07
CA ALA A 54 -1.31 8.20 -9.42
C ALA A 54 0.01 7.95 -10.18
N GLU A 55 1.09 8.60 -9.76
CA GLU A 55 2.42 8.47 -10.35
C GLU A 55 3.28 7.39 -9.68
N LEU A 56 2.79 6.77 -8.60
CA LEU A 56 3.49 5.69 -7.92
C LEU A 56 3.55 4.45 -8.82
N SER A 57 4.75 3.89 -8.90
CA SER A 57 5.05 2.64 -9.59
C SER A 57 5.44 1.56 -8.58
N LEU A 58 5.50 0.31 -9.04
CA LEU A 58 6.04 -0.77 -8.22
C LEU A 58 7.51 -0.54 -7.83
N ASP A 59 8.30 0.07 -8.72
CA ASP A 59 9.72 0.32 -8.49
C ASP A 59 9.97 1.35 -7.37
N ASP A 60 8.97 2.17 -7.04
CA ASP A 60 9.02 3.10 -5.91
C ASP A 60 8.84 2.36 -4.56
N LEU A 61 8.22 1.17 -4.55
CA LEU A 61 7.90 0.40 -3.33
C LEU A 61 9.10 -0.41 -2.83
N ARG A 62 10.18 0.31 -2.52
CA ARG A 62 11.42 -0.27 -2.03
C ARG A 62 11.41 -0.45 -0.51
N THR A 63 12.31 -1.31 -0.02
CA THR A 63 12.42 -1.65 1.40
C THR A 63 12.65 -0.43 2.29
N ASP A 64 13.46 0.53 1.85
CA ASP A 64 13.70 1.80 2.56
C ASP A 64 12.41 2.62 2.74
N LEU A 65 11.54 2.64 1.72
CA LEU A 65 10.25 3.33 1.80
C LEU A 65 9.28 2.64 2.76
N VAL A 66 9.27 1.30 2.76
CA VAL A 66 8.45 0.50 3.69
C VAL A 66 8.92 0.69 5.13
N LEU A 67 10.22 0.64 5.40
CA LEU A 67 10.77 0.87 6.73
C LEU A 67 10.46 2.29 7.22
N ALA A 68 10.68 3.30 6.37
CA ALA A 68 10.35 4.68 6.70
C ALA A 68 8.84 4.88 6.99
N PHE A 69 7.96 4.12 6.32
CA PHE A 69 6.53 4.12 6.61
C PHE A 69 6.22 3.51 7.98
N LEU A 70 6.87 2.39 8.32
CA LEU A 70 6.68 1.75 9.63
C LEU A 70 7.13 2.68 10.76
N ASP A 71 8.29 3.34 10.62
CA ASP A 71 8.78 4.34 11.56
C ASP A 71 7.80 5.54 11.67
N HIS A 72 7.20 5.94 10.55
CA HIS A 72 6.18 6.98 10.54
C HIS A 72 4.90 6.57 11.28
N LEU A 73 4.45 5.32 11.16
CA LEU A 73 3.29 4.83 11.92
C LEU A 73 3.55 4.80 13.43
N GLU A 74 4.77 4.45 13.84
CA GLU A 74 5.18 4.40 15.25
C GLU A 74 5.25 5.83 15.84
N SER A 75 5.84 6.78 15.11
CA SER A 75 6.02 8.17 15.56
C SER A 75 4.75 9.03 15.50
N ALA A 76 3.87 8.83 14.51
CA ALA A 76 2.69 9.67 14.31
C ALA A 76 1.43 9.17 15.02
N ARG A 77 1.35 7.88 15.39
CA ARG A 77 0.11 7.28 15.93
C ARG A 77 0.24 6.52 17.25
N ALA A 78 1.45 6.35 17.80
CA ALA A 78 1.69 5.55 19.01
C ALA A 78 1.12 4.11 18.91
N ASN A 79 1.01 3.56 17.69
CA ASN A 79 0.53 2.20 17.47
C ASN A 79 1.56 1.21 17.99
N SER A 80 1.13 0.23 18.79
CA SER A 80 2.00 -0.86 19.24
C SER A 80 2.37 -1.78 18.05
N PRO A 81 3.45 -2.59 18.17
CA PRO A 81 3.84 -3.55 17.13
C PRO A 81 2.71 -4.52 16.72
N VAL A 82 1.70 -4.72 17.57
CA VAL A 82 0.55 -5.60 17.33
C VAL A 82 -0.48 -4.96 16.40
N THR A 83 -0.64 -3.64 16.39
CA THR A 83 -1.51 -2.92 15.44
C THR A 83 -0.77 -2.61 14.12
N ARG A 84 0.56 -2.81 14.12
CA ARG A 84 1.46 -2.58 12.98
C ARG A 84 1.56 -3.79 12.04
N ASN A 85 1.43 -5.01 12.57
CA ASN A 85 1.57 -6.29 11.84
C ASN A 85 0.20 -6.97 11.66
#